data_AF-A0A094PS08-F1
#
_entry.id   AF-A0A094PS08-F1
#
_cell.length_a   1.000
_cell.length_b   1.000
_cell.length_c   1.000
_cell.angle_alpha   90.00
_cell.angle_beta   90.00
_cell.angle_gamma   90.00
#
_symmetry.space_group_name_H-M   'P 1'
#
loop_
_entity.id
_entity.type
_entity.pdbx_description
1 polymer ?
#
loop_
_entity_poly.entity_id
_entity_poly.type
_entity_poly.pdbx_seq_one_letter_code
_entity_poly.pdbx_strand_id
1 'polypeptide(L)'
;MILEGVVVIMHLGVGIAGLLLSRIDLLEHRLPNRGTGSLAVGLGILAVVAGDSGRVQSALLAGAVSAGVFALAAALPSHALGWGDVKLQGGLGFYLGFLDSRLVLVQCVMAILVGGVVALIGILRKSHGARDPIAFGPSLVAGVALAVIAGKYAEII
;
A
#
# COMPACT_ATOMS: atom_id res chain seq x y z
N MET A 1 -13.92 17.19 -14.21
CA MET A 1 -12.74 18.07 -14.04
C MET A 1 -12.17 18.01 -12.64
N ILE A 2 -12.97 18.23 -11.59
CA ILE A 2 -12.50 18.16 -10.19
C ILE A 2 -12.05 16.74 -9.81
N LEU A 3 -12.84 15.71 -10.12
CA LEU A 3 -12.50 14.30 -9.82
C LEU A 3 -11.17 13.86 -10.45
N GLU A 4 -11.00 14.11 -11.75
CA GLU A 4 -9.74 13.82 -12.47
C GLU A 4 -8.53 14.52 -11.82
N GLY A 5 -8.67 15.81 -11.49
CA GLY A 5 -7.62 16.56 -10.80
C GLY A 5 -7.29 15.95 -9.44
N VAL A 6 -8.30 15.55 -8.66
CA VAL A 6 -8.11 14.88 -7.38
C VAL A 6 -7.38 13.54 -7.54
N VAL A 7 -7.79 12.71 -8.51
CA VAL A 7 -7.16 11.42 -8.76
C VAL A 7 -5.69 11.57 -9.13
N VAL A 8 -5.34 12.56 -9.97
CA VAL A 8 -3.94 12.87 -10.30
C VAL A 8 -3.15 13.26 -9.05
N ILE A 9 -3.71 14.11 -8.18
CA ILE A 9 -3.06 14.50 -6.93
C ILE A 9 -2.88 13.29 -6.00
N MET A 10 -3.87 12.39 -5.93
CA MET A 10 -3.74 11.15 -5.16
C MET A 10 -2.61 10.26 -5.70
N HIS A 11 -2.50 10.08 -7.02
CA HIS A 11 -1.40 9.32 -7.64
C HIS A 11 -0.03 9.89 -7.26
N LEU A 12 0.14 11.22 -7.40
CA LEU A 12 1.40 11.89 -7.05
C LEU A 12 1.70 11.79 -5.55
N GLY A 13 0.70 12.03 -4.70
CA GLY A 13 0.83 11.95 -3.25
C GLY A 13 1.24 10.55 -2.78
N VAL A 14 0.56 9.51 -3.28
CA VAL A 14 0.88 8.11 -2.97
C VAL A 14 2.24 7.72 -3.53
N GLY A 15 2.58 8.14 -4.75
CA GLY A 15 3.89 7.87 -5.35
C GLY A 15 5.04 8.48 -4.54
N ILE A 16 4.95 9.78 -4.23
CA ILE A 16 6.00 10.51 -3.49
C ILE A 16 6.10 9.99 -2.06
N ALA A 17 4.98 9.93 -1.33
CA ALA A 17 4.99 9.45 0.06
C ALA A 17 5.39 7.97 0.14
N GLY A 18 4.90 7.15 -0.79
CA GLY A 18 5.26 5.73 -0.88
C GLY A 18 6.76 5.54 -1.09
N LEU A 19 7.39 6.29 -2.00
CA LEU A 19 8.83 6.22 -2.21
C LEU A 19 9.63 6.68 -0.99
N LEU A 20 9.22 7.76 -0.34
CA LEU A 20 9.86 8.26 0.89
C LEU A 20 9.75 7.24 2.02
N LEU A 21 8.56 6.69 2.24
CA LEU A 21 8.31 5.68 3.26
C LEU A 21 9.05 4.37 2.95
N SER A 22 9.11 3.96 1.67
CA SER A 22 9.89 2.80 1.24
C SER A 22 11.38 2.97 1.53
N ARG A 23 11.91 4.18 1.29
CA ARG A 23 13.32 4.50 1.61
C ARG A 23 13.58 4.41 3.11
N ILE A 24 12.69 4.95 3.94
CA ILE A 24 12.83 4.89 5.41
C ILE A 24 12.73 3.44 5.88
N ASP A 25 11.79 2.66 5.34
CA ASP A 25 11.62 1.25 5.69
C ASP A 25 12.85 0.41 5.35
N LEU A 26 13.48 0.64 4.19
CA LEU A 26 14.73 -0.02 3.81
C LEU A 26 15.93 0.34 4.69
N LEU A 27 15.97 1.56 5.24
CA LEU A 27 17.09 2.04 6.04
C LEU A 27 16.93 1.70 7.53
N GLU A 28 15.70 1.74 8.04
CA GLU A 28 15.41 1.66 9.48
C GLU A 28 14.62 0.42 9.87
N HIS A 29 14.15 -0.40 8.91
CA HIS A 29 13.24 -1.53 9.13
C HIS A 29 12.01 -1.15 9.98
N ARG A 30 11.60 0.13 9.87
CA ARG A 30 10.52 0.73 10.64
C ARG A 30 9.83 1.80 9.81
N LEU A 31 8.51 1.69 9.73
CA LEU A 31 7.65 2.71 9.13
C LEU A 31 7.21 3.74 10.18
N PRO A 32 7.50 5.04 9.99
CA PRO A 32 7.13 6.08 10.94
C PRO A 32 5.62 6.35 10.91
N ASN A 33 4.98 6.21 12.07
CA ASN A 33 3.53 6.45 12.24
C ASN A 33 3.06 7.80 11.68
N ARG A 34 3.90 8.84 11.81
CA ARG A 34 3.59 10.18 11.31
C ARG A 34 3.45 10.22 9.79
N GLY A 35 4.29 9.48 9.06
CA GLY A 35 4.27 9.47 7.59
C GLY A 35 3.12 8.64 7.01
N THR A 36 2.80 7.49 7.61
CA THR A 36 1.61 6.72 7.21
C THR A 36 0.31 7.46 7.57
N GLY A 37 0.30 8.15 8.71
CA GLY A 37 -0.84 8.95 9.16
C GLY A 37 -1.10 10.17 8.28
N SER A 38 -0.05 10.92 7.90
CA SER A 38 -0.20 12.09 7.02
C SER A 38 -0.70 11.69 5.62
N LEU A 39 -0.24 10.56 5.08
CA LEU A 39 -0.75 10.02 3.83
C LEU A 39 -2.25 9.70 3.93
N ALA A 40 -2.68 9.00 4.99
CA ALA A 40 -4.08 8.65 5.19
C ALA A 40 -4.98 9.90 5.32
N VAL A 41 -4.55 10.90 6.09
CA VAL A 41 -5.29 12.17 6.24
C VAL A 41 -5.39 12.91 4.90
N GLY A 42 -4.29 13.01 4.15
CA GLY A 42 -4.29 13.66 2.84
C GLY A 42 -5.24 12.98 1.86
N LEU A 43 -5.23 11.64 1.81
CA LEU A 43 -6.16 10.86 0.99
C LEU A 43 -7.61 11.07 1.42
N GLY A 44 -7.90 11.11 2.72
CA GLY A 44 -9.24 11.39 3.24
C GLY A 44 -9.76 12.76 2.83
N ILE A 45 -8.94 13.81 2.94
CA ILE A 45 -9.31 15.16 2.50
C ILE A 45 -9.61 15.18 1.01
N LEU A 46 -8.72 14.59 0.19
CA LEU A 46 -8.89 14.53 -1.26
C LEU A 46 -10.17 13.77 -1.64
N ALA A 47 -10.46 12.66 -0.96
CA ALA A 47 -11.67 11.88 -1.16
C ALA A 47 -12.95 12.68 -0.84
N VAL A 48 -12.94 13.50 0.21
CA VAL A 48 -14.05 14.42 0.52
C VAL A 48 -14.19 15.50 -0.55
N VAL A 49 -13.08 16.09 -1.00
CA VAL A 49 -13.08 17.12 -2.06
C VAL A 49 -13.61 16.59 -3.39
N ALA A 50 -13.38 15.31 -3.70
CA ALA A 50 -13.92 14.67 -4.90
C ALA A 50 -15.46 14.58 -4.89
N GLY A 51 -16.10 14.57 -3.73
CA GLY A 51 -17.56 14.64 -3.58
C GLY A 51 -18.33 13.38 -4.01
N ASP A 52 -17.65 12.26 -4.24
CA ASP A 52 -18.26 10.99 -4.65
C ASP A 52 -18.43 10.04 -3.45
N SER A 53 -19.64 10.01 -2.89
CA SER A 53 -19.95 9.21 -1.70
C SER A 53 -19.79 7.70 -1.93
N GLY A 54 -20.04 7.20 -3.15
CA GLY A 54 -19.88 5.79 -3.49
C GLY A 54 -18.42 5.38 -3.47
N ARG A 55 -17.55 6.18 -4.09
CA ARG A 55 -16.09 5.97 -4.06
C ARG A 55 -15.52 6.09 -2.66
N VAL A 56 -16.00 7.05 -1.86
CA VAL A 56 -15.59 7.20 -0.45
C VAL A 56 -15.96 5.97 0.38
N GLN A 57 -17.17 5.42 0.22
CA GLN A 57 -17.58 4.20 0.92
C GLN A 57 -16.74 3.00 0.49
N SER A 58 -16.51 2.84 -0.81
CA SER A 58 -15.63 1.79 -1.36
C SER A 58 -14.21 1.93 -0.80
N ALA A 59 -13.65 3.13 -0.76
CA ALA A 59 -12.33 3.43 -0.19
C ALA A 59 -12.24 3.08 1.30
N LEU A 60 -13.24 3.48 2.11
CA LEU A 60 -13.27 3.17 3.53
C LEU A 60 -13.33 1.66 3.78
N LEU A 61 -14.20 0.95 3.06
CA LEU A 61 -14.32 -0.51 3.18
C LEU A 61 -13.04 -1.21 2.74
N ALA A 62 -12.50 -0.84 1.59
CA ALA A 62 -11.25 -1.38 1.05
C ALA A 62 -10.06 -1.16 2.00
N GLY A 63 -9.90 0.05 2.52
CA GLY A 63 -8.86 0.40 3.49
C GLY A 63 -9.01 -0.37 4.79
N ALA A 64 -10.23 -0.45 5.34
CA ALA A 64 -10.49 -1.15 6.60
C ALA A 64 -10.28 -2.67 6.48
N VAL A 65 -10.80 -3.29 5.42
CA VAL A 65 -10.68 -4.74 5.19
C VAL A 65 -9.22 -5.10 4.95
N SER A 66 -8.50 -4.37 4.09
CA SER A 66 -7.08 -4.66 3.83
C SER A 66 -6.20 -4.45 5.05
N ALA A 67 -6.41 -3.38 5.83
CA ALA A 67 -5.74 -3.19 7.11
C ALA A 67 -6.07 -4.31 8.11
N GLY A 68 -7.34 -4.75 8.18
CA GLY A 68 -7.75 -5.86 9.03
C GLY A 68 -7.04 -7.17 8.69
N VAL A 69 -6.97 -7.52 7.41
CA VAL A 69 -6.24 -8.70 6.93
C VAL A 69 -4.75 -8.62 7.30
N PHE A 70 -4.14 -7.45 7.09
CA PHE A 70 -2.73 -7.24 7.44
C PHE A 70 -2.50 -7.24 8.95
N ALA A 71 -3.43 -6.71 9.75
CA ALA A 71 -3.37 -6.76 11.20
C ALA A 71 -3.44 -8.20 11.73
N LEU A 72 -4.29 -9.04 11.14
CA LEU A 72 -4.34 -10.47 11.45
C LEU A 72 -3.00 -11.15 11.15
N ALA A 73 -2.39 -10.84 10.01
CA ALA A 73 -1.06 -11.36 9.66
C ALA A 73 0.04 -10.87 10.62
N ALA A 74 0.02 -9.59 11.02
CA ALA A 74 0.97 -9.01 11.96
C ALA A 74 0.82 -9.57 13.40
N ALA A 75 -0.39 -10.01 13.76
CA ALA A 75 -0.68 -10.63 15.05
C ALA A 75 -0.27 -12.11 15.14
N LEU A 76 0.11 -12.75 14.04
CA LEU A 76 0.58 -14.13 14.06
C LEU A 76 1.91 -14.26 14.83
N PRO A 77 2.17 -15.40 15.50
CA PRO A 77 3.38 -15.61 16.30
C PRO A 77 4.69 -15.53 15.51
N SER A 78 4.63 -15.67 14.19
CA SER A 78 5.78 -15.52 13.31
C SER A 78 6.28 -14.08 13.23
N HIS A 79 5.45 -13.09 13.61
CA HIS A 79 5.73 -11.66 13.51
C HIS A 79 6.30 -11.26 12.13
N ALA A 80 5.82 -11.95 11.09
CA ALA A 80 6.33 -11.81 9.73
C ALA A 80 6.05 -10.43 9.11
N LEU A 81 5.12 -9.66 9.69
CA LEU A 81 4.70 -8.35 9.22
C LEU A 81 4.68 -7.33 10.35
N GLY A 82 5.17 -6.12 10.08
CA GLY A 82 5.19 -5.03 11.05
C GLY A 82 3.85 -4.28 11.13
N TRP A 83 3.53 -3.73 12.30
CA TRP A 83 2.38 -2.83 12.46
C TRP A 83 2.47 -1.55 11.61
N GLY A 84 3.67 -1.19 11.15
CA GLY A 84 3.87 -0.13 10.17
C GLY A 84 3.28 -0.48 8.81
N ASP A 85 3.47 -1.71 8.34
CA ASP A 85 2.92 -2.21 7.08
C ASP A 85 1.39 -2.24 7.11
N VAL A 86 0.80 -2.60 8.27
CA VAL A 86 -0.66 -2.58 8.47
C VAL A 86 -1.22 -1.18 8.23
N LYS A 87 -0.57 -0.15 8.77
CA LYS A 87 -1.01 1.25 8.63
C LYS A 87 -0.82 1.76 7.21
N LEU A 88 0.32 1.43 6.60
CA LEU A 88 0.57 1.76 5.20
C LEU A 88 -0.48 1.11 4.31
N GLN A 89 -0.72 -0.20 4.48
CA GLN A 89 -1.71 -0.94 3.70
C GLN A 89 -3.12 -0.38 3.86
N GLY A 90 -3.51 0.07 5.05
CA GLY A 90 -4.81 0.74 5.22
C GLY A 90 -4.95 2.00 4.35
N GLY A 91 -3.89 2.82 4.28
CA GLY A 91 -3.87 4.01 3.42
C GLY A 91 -3.85 3.66 1.93
N LEU A 92 -3.03 2.67 1.53
CA LEU A 92 -2.95 2.21 0.14
C LEU A 92 -4.26 1.53 -0.31
N GLY A 93 -4.88 0.74 0.56
CA GLY A 93 -6.17 0.11 0.33
C GLY A 93 -7.30 1.14 0.22
N PHE A 94 -7.27 2.20 1.01
CA PHE A 94 -8.19 3.33 0.84
C PHE A 94 -8.04 3.98 -0.54
N TYR A 95 -6.80 4.30 -0.92
CA TYR A 95 -6.51 4.88 -2.22
C TYR A 95 -6.98 4.00 -3.38
N LEU A 96 -6.64 2.71 -3.36
CA LEU A 96 -7.04 1.78 -4.41
C LEU A 96 -8.56 1.57 -4.42
N GLY A 97 -9.21 1.47 -3.26
CA GLY A 97 -10.66 1.35 -3.17
C GLY A 97 -11.42 2.58 -3.65
N PHE A 98 -10.81 3.77 -3.58
CA PHE A 98 -11.34 5.00 -4.17
C PHE A 98 -11.32 4.95 -5.72
N LEU A 99 -10.32 4.28 -6.29
CA LEU A 99 -10.22 4.04 -7.73
C LEU A 99 -11.17 2.91 -8.15
N ASP A 100 -10.90 1.70 -7.67
CA ASP A 100 -11.73 0.50 -7.78
C ASP A 100 -11.26 -0.55 -6.75
N SER A 101 -12.19 -1.12 -5.97
CA SER A 101 -11.87 -2.06 -4.89
C SER A 101 -11.18 -3.35 -5.33
N ARG A 102 -11.34 -3.77 -6.59
CA ARG A 102 -10.66 -4.94 -7.16
C ARG A 102 -9.15 -4.75 -7.20
N LEU A 103 -8.67 -3.51 -7.33
CA LEU A 103 -7.25 -3.20 -7.38
C LEU A 103 -6.52 -3.52 -6.08
N VAL A 104 -7.21 -3.54 -4.94
CA VAL A 104 -6.62 -3.94 -3.66
C VAL A 104 -6.14 -5.39 -3.72
N LEU A 105 -6.94 -6.28 -4.30
CA LEU A 105 -6.56 -7.68 -4.43
C LEU A 105 -5.37 -7.84 -5.38
N VAL A 106 -5.40 -7.14 -6.52
CA VAL A 106 -4.29 -7.11 -7.48
C VAL A 106 -3.02 -6.61 -6.81
N GLN A 107 -3.11 -5.54 -6.02
CA GLN A 107 -1.97 -4.98 -5.29
C GLN A 107 -1.41 -5.96 -4.26
N CYS A 108 -2.24 -6.62 -3.47
CA CYS A 108 -1.80 -7.62 -2.50
C CYS A 108 -1.02 -8.74 -3.18
N VAL A 109 -1.53 -9.26 -4.30
CA VAL A 109 -0.85 -10.31 -5.08
C VAL A 109 0.49 -9.80 -5.61
N MET A 110 0.51 -8.62 -6.23
CA MET A 110 1.73 -8.04 -6.79
C MET A 110 2.77 -7.73 -5.70
N ALA A 111 2.34 -7.24 -4.54
CA ALA A 111 3.22 -6.98 -3.40
C ALA A 111 3.86 -8.27 -2.87
N ILE A 112 3.09 -9.35 -2.73
CA ILE A 112 3.62 -10.66 -2.31
C ILE A 112 4.64 -11.18 -3.34
N LEU A 113 4.35 -11.06 -4.65
CA LEU A 113 5.28 -11.48 -5.69
C LEU A 113 6.58 -10.68 -5.65
N VAL A 114 6.50 -9.35 -5.55
CA VAL A 114 7.68 -8.48 -5.45
C VAL A 114 8.47 -8.79 -4.17
N GLY A 115 7.80 -8.88 -3.03
CA GLY A 115 8.45 -9.21 -1.75
C GLY A 115 9.12 -10.59 -1.77
N GLY A 116 8.47 -11.59 -2.37
CA GLY A 116 9.02 -12.93 -2.54
C GLY A 116 10.26 -12.95 -3.43
N VAL A 117 10.27 -12.20 -4.54
CA VAL A 117 11.46 -12.05 -5.40
C VAL A 117 12.60 -11.36 -4.65
N VAL A 118 12.31 -10.28 -3.91
CA VAL A 118 13.31 -9.56 -3.09
C VAL A 118 13.90 -10.48 -2.03
N ALA A 119 13.06 -11.24 -1.32
CA ALA A 119 13.48 -12.23 -0.32
C ALA A 119 14.39 -13.30 -0.94
N LEU A 120 13.98 -13.86 -2.09
CA LEU A 120 14.75 -14.88 -2.80
C LEU A 120 16.12 -14.37 -3.23
N ILE A 121 16.21 -13.15 -3.78
CA ILE A 121 17.49 -12.52 -4.15
C ILE A 121 18.37 -12.31 -2.92
N GLY A 122 17.80 -11.89 -1.79
CA GLY A 122 18.52 -11.71 -0.53
C GLY A 122 19.15 -12.99 -0.01
N ILE A 123 18.38 -14.10 -0.05
CA ILE A 123 18.83 -15.44 0.34
C ILE A 123 19.94 -15.94 -0.60
N LEU A 124 19.74 -15.82 -1.92
CA LEU A 124 20.74 -16.27 -2.92
C LEU A 124 22.06 -15.50 -2.80
N ARG A 125 22.01 -14.22 -2.44
CA ARG A 125 23.20 -13.39 -2.17
C ARG A 125 23.82 -13.65 -0.79
N LYS A 126 23.25 -14.54 0.02
CA LYS A 126 23.63 -14.80 1.42
C LYS A 126 23.68 -13.53 2.29
N SER A 127 22.92 -12.51 1.89
CA SER A 127 22.88 -11.23 2.60
C SER A 127 21.91 -11.25 3.78
N HIS A 128 20.95 -12.18 3.78
CA HIS A 128 19.93 -12.36 4.82
C HIS A 128 19.66 -13.86 4.98
N GLY A 129 19.43 -14.31 6.20
CA GLY A 129 18.92 -15.63 6.53
C GLY A 129 17.43 -15.77 6.18
N ALA A 130 16.97 -17.00 5.99
CA ALA A 130 15.56 -17.29 5.64
C ALA A 130 14.53 -16.87 6.72
N ARG A 131 14.99 -16.42 7.89
CA ARG A 131 14.16 -15.97 9.01
C ARG A 131 14.37 -14.49 9.36
N ASP A 132 15.19 -13.78 8.60
CA ASP A 132 15.45 -12.37 8.89
C ASP A 132 14.24 -11.51 8.51
N PRO A 133 13.89 -10.48 9.32
CA PRO A 133 12.79 -9.57 9.01
C PRO A 133 13.05 -8.83 7.70
N ILE A 134 12.07 -8.84 6.80
CA ILE A 134 12.14 -8.12 5.51
C ILE A 134 11.28 -6.87 5.60
N ALA A 135 11.84 -5.74 5.15
CA ALA A 135 11.12 -4.49 4.95
C ALA A 135 10.07 -4.68 3.83
N PHE A 136 8.79 -4.79 4.20
CA PHE A 136 7.70 -5.09 3.27
C PHE A 136 7.07 -3.83 2.65
N GLY A 137 7.35 -2.65 3.20
CA GLY A 137 6.87 -1.36 2.70
C GLY A 137 7.18 -1.11 1.21
N PRO A 138 8.43 -1.31 0.74
CA PRO A 138 8.78 -1.15 -0.68
C PRO A 138 7.97 -2.05 -1.61
N SER A 139 7.76 -3.31 -1.22
CA SER A 139 6.94 -4.24 -2.01
C SER A 139 5.47 -3.84 -2.04
N LEU A 140 4.94 -3.29 -0.95
CA LEU A 140 3.57 -2.77 -0.90
C LEU A 140 3.36 -1.61 -1.86
N VAL A 141 4.30 -0.65 -1.88
CA VAL A 141 4.26 0.52 -2.75
C VAL A 141 4.47 0.11 -4.21
N ALA A 142 5.41 -0.81 -4.49
CA ALA A 142 5.59 -1.38 -5.82
C ALA A 142 4.32 -2.09 -6.32
N GLY A 143 3.65 -2.84 -5.43
CA GLY A 143 2.38 -3.49 -5.71
C GLY A 143 1.28 -2.51 -6.13
N VAL A 144 1.22 -1.32 -5.52
CA VAL A 144 0.26 -0.27 -5.91
C VAL A 144 0.51 0.20 -7.33
N ALA A 145 1.78 0.51 -7.67
CA ALA A 145 2.12 0.94 -9.02
C ALA A 145 1.76 -0.13 -10.06
N LEU A 146 2.07 -1.40 -9.78
CA LEU A 146 1.73 -2.52 -10.65
C LEU A 146 0.21 -2.72 -10.76
N ALA A 147 -0.54 -2.56 -9.66
CA ALA A 147 -2.00 -2.68 -9.68
C ALA A 147 -2.67 -1.57 -10.48
N VAL A 148 -2.22 -0.32 -10.37
CA VAL A 148 -2.73 0.80 -11.18
C VAL A 148 -2.44 0.56 -12.66
N ILE A 149 -1.24 0.12 -13.00
CA ILE A 149 -0.87 -0.21 -14.38
C ILE A 149 -1.74 -1.35 -14.92
N ALA A 150 -1.86 -2.45 -14.17
CA ALA A 150 -2.68 -3.60 -14.56
C ALA A 150 -4.16 -3.23 -14.69
N GLY A 151 -4.69 -2.42 -13.78
CA GLY A 151 -6.05 -1.92 -13.81
C GLY A 151 -6.36 -1.14 -15.09
N LYS A 152 -5.42 -0.30 -15.52
CA LYS A 152 -5.54 0.46 -16.77
C LYS A 152 -5.53 -0.44 -18.01
N TYR A 153 -4.67 -1.47 -18.04
CA TYR A 153 -4.64 -2.42 -19.18
C TYR A 153 -5.83 -3.37 -19.21
N ALA A 154 -6.40 -3.69 -18.05
CA ALA A 154 -7.57 -4.55 -17.91
C ALA A 154 -8.90 -3.78 -17.95
N GLU A 155 -8.88 -2.47 -18.26
CA GLU A 155 -10.05 -1.58 -18.32
C GLU A 155 -10.90 -1.59 -17.04
N ILE A 156 -10.23 -1.75 -15.88
CA ILE A 156 -10.86 -1.62 -14.56
C ILE A 156 -11.01 -0.14 -14.18
N ILE A 157 -10.03 0.68 -14.57
CA ILE A 157 -9.95 2.12 -14.32
C ILE A 157 -9.52 2.90 -15.55
#